data_AF-A0A679HS26-F1
#
_entry.id   AF-A0A679HS26-F1
#
_cell.length_a   1.000
_cell.length_b   1.000
_cell.length_c   1.000
_cell.angle_alpha   90.00
_cell.angle_beta   90.00
_cell.angle_gamma   90.00
#
_symmetry.space_group_name_H-M   'P 1'
#
loop_
_entity.id
_entity.type
_entity.pdbx_description
1 polymer ?
#
loop_
_entity_poly.entity_id
_entity_poly.type
_entity_poly.pdbx_seq_one_letter_code
_entity_poly.pdbx_strand_id
1 'polypeptide(L)'
;MTKVQRPGAGRVLSSAEIQSICFYDELDIRYEIRTDSMEWTFLETGKAKTTDEVAKALLDLSCAYQGQTIRAIDMTTGRIVDMI
;
A
#
# COMPACT_ATOMS: atom_id res chain seq x y z
N MET A 1 -38.52 -8.72 38.29
CA MET A 1 -38.13 -7.65 37.35
C MET A 1 -36.69 -7.89 36.90
N THR A 2 -36.50 -8.43 35.71
CA THR A 2 -35.18 -8.66 35.11
C THR A 2 -34.73 -7.38 34.40
N LYS A 3 -33.63 -6.77 34.88
CA LYS A 3 -32.99 -5.63 34.22
C LYS A 3 -32.43 -6.10 32.87
N VAL A 4 -33.01 -5.61 31.78
CA VAL A 4 -32.44 -5.74 30.44
C VAL A 4 -31.15 -4.90 30.41
N GLN A 5 -29.99 -5.54 30.43
CA GLN A 5 -28.72 -4.88 30.11
C GLN A 5 -28.81 -4.45 28.65
N ARG A 6 -28.84 -3.14 28.41
CA ARG A 6 -28.70 -2.60 27.04
C ARG A 6 -27.32 -3.01 26.52
N PRO A 7 -27.19 -3.43 25.25
CA PRO A 7 -25.89 -3.60 24.63
C PRO A 7 -25.10 -2.31 24.84
N GLY A 8 -23.93 -2.42 25.47
CA GLY A 8 -23.05 -1.26 25.66
C GLY A 8 -22.87 -0.59 24.30
N ALA A 9 -23.16 0.71 24.23
CA ALA A 9 -22.90 1.49 23.04
C ALA A 9 -21.46 1.20 22.61
N GLY A 10 -21.28 0.76 21.36
CA GLY A 10 -19.96 0.46 20.81
C GLY A 10 -18.99 1.59 21.11
N ARG A 11 -17.72 1.25 21.31
CA ARG A 11 -16.67 2.22 21.67
C ARG A 11 -16.67 3.36 20.64
N VAL A 12 -16.83 4.60 21.11
CA VAL A 12 -16.67 5.79 20.27
C VAL A 12 -15.19 5.96 19.97
N LEU A 13 -14.83 5.98 18.68
CA LEU A 13 -13.46 6.19 18.22
C LEU A 13 -13.07 7.67 18.33
N SER A 14 -11.82 7.92 18.70
CA SER A 14 -11.25 9.27 18.61
C SER A 14 -11.02 9.68 17.15
N SER A 15 -10.92 10.99 16.89
CA SER A 15 -10.64 11.50 15.55
C SER A 15 -9.34 10.94 14.95
N ALA A 16 -8.32 10.70 15.79
CA ALA A 16 -7.06 10.09 15.38
C ALA A 16 -7.21 8.62 14.97
N GLU A 17 -8.04 7.85 15.70
CA GLU A 17 -8.36 6.47 15.33
C GLU A 17 -9.20 6.41 14.05
N ILE A 18 -10.14 7.34 13.87
CA ILE A 18 -10.91 7.46 12.63
C ILE A 18 -9.97 7.82 11.47
N GLN A 19 -9.03 8.74 11.66
CA GLN A 19 -8.02 9.03 10.64
C GLN A 19 -7.18 7.80 10.30
N SER A 20 -6.60 7.14 11.29
CA SER A 20 -5.80 5.93 11.09
C SER A 20 -6.56 4.78 10.41
N ILE A 21 -7.87 4.65 10.62
CA ILE A 21 -8.68 3.56 10.07
C ILE A 21 -9.22 3.91 8.67
N CYS A 22 -9.72 5.13 8.50
CA CYS A 22 -10.43 5.54 7.29
C CYS A 22 -9.55 6.23 6.26
N PHE A 23 -8.41 6.78 6.69
CA PHE A 23 -7.49 7.57 5.89
C PHE A 23 -6.08 7.05 6.16
N TYR A 24 -5.76 5.90 5.59
CA TYR A 24 -4.39 5.39 5.59
C TYR A 24 -3.49 6.42 4.91
N ASP A 25 -2.59 7.06 5.67
CA ASP A 25 -1.51 7.90 5.14
C ASP A 25 -0.43 7.07 4.42
N GLU A 26 -0.53 5.73 4.48
CA GLU A 26 0.36 4.79 3.80
C GLU A 26 -0.23 4.43 2.44
N LEU A 27 0.48 4.77 1.36
CA LEU A 27 0.25 4.22 0.03
C LEU A 27 0.46 2.70 0.07
N ASP A 28 -0.56 1.97 -0.35
CA ASP A 28 -0.46 0.53 -0.55
C ASP A 28 0.05 0.28 -1.97
N ILE A 29 1.33 -0.08 -2.09
CA ILE A 29 2.04 -0.15 -3.36
C ILE A 29 2.20 -1.60 -3.78
N ARG A 30 1.91 -1.87 -5.05
CA ARG A 30 2.27 -3.11 -5.74
C ARG A 30 3.45 -2.85 -6.68
N TYR A 31 4.51 -3.62 -6.51
CA TYR A 31 5.65 -3.62 -7.41
C TYR A 31 5.50 -4.72 -8.45
N GLU A 32 5.77 -4.38 -9.70
CA GLU A 32 5.74 -5.32 -10.81
C GLU A 32 7.00 -5.17 -11.65
N ILE A 33 7.48 -6.30 -12.16
CA ILE A 33 8.64 -6.37 -13.05
C ILE A 33 8.19 -6.69 -14.47
N ARG A 34 8.83 -6.06 -15.44
CA ARG A 34 8.67 -6.42 -16.84
C ARG A 34 9.58 -7.61 -17.15
N THR A 35 8.99 -8.66 -17.69
CA THR A 35 9.71 -9.87 -18.10
C THR A 35 10.21 -9.76 -19.54
N ASP A 36 11.07 -10.69 -19.95
CA ASP A 36 11.59 -10.76 -21.33
C ASP A 36 10.47 -10.98 -22.37
N SER A 37 9.35 -11.58 -21.98
CA SER A 37 8.14 -11.71 -22.81
C SER A 37 7.31 -10.43 -22.89
N MET A 38 7.80 -9.32 -22.31
CA MET A 38 7.15 -8.01 -22.22
C MET A 38 5.91 -7.99 -21.31
N GLU A 39 5.68 -9.03 -20.52
CA GLU A 39 4.57 -9.11 -19.57
C GLU A 39 4.97 -8.53 -18.20
N TRP A 40 4.01 -7.88 -17.53
CA TRP A 40 4.18 -7.40 -16.17
C TRP A 40 3.84 -8.49 -15.18
N THR A 41 4.81 -8.87 -14.36
CA THR A 41 4.66 -9.90 -13.33
C THR A 41 4.72 -9.26 -11.95
N PHE A 42 3.81 -9.70 -11.08
CA PHE A 42 3.81 -9.30 -9.68
C PHE A 42 5.10 -9.72 -8.98
N LEU A 43 5.73 -8.76 -8.27
CA LEU A 43 6.88 -9.04 -7.40
C LEU A 43 6.43 -9.11 -5.94
N GLU A 44 6.00 -7.97 -5.40
CA GLU A 44 5.62 -7.83 -4.00
C GLU A 44 4.69 -6.64 -3.77
N THR A 45 4.13 -6.58 -2.56
CA THR A 45 3.40 -5.41 -2.05
C THR A 45 4.19 -4.77 -0.92
N GLY A 46 4.26 -3.44 -0.90
CA GLY A 46 4.88 -2.67 0.17
C GLY A 46 3.96 -1.56 0.64
N LYS A 47 4.00 -1.26 1.94
CA LYS A 47 3.40 -0.04 2.49
C LYS A 47 4.43 1.07 2.44
N ALA A 48 4.12 2.17 1.76
CA ALA A 48 4.99 3.33 1.66
C ALA A 48 4.24 4.59 2.10
N LYS A 49 4.83 5.41 2.96
CA LYS A 49 4.21 6.66 3.44
C LYS A 49 4.39 7.81 2.46
N THR A 50 5.43 7.75 1.64
CA THR A 50 5.80 8.85 0.73
C THR A 50 6.29 8.30 -0.61
N THR A 51 6.29 9.17 -1.63
CA THR A 51 6.88 8.87 -2.95
C THR A 51 8.38 8.57 -2.86
N ASP A 52 9.10 9.18 -1.93
CA ASP A 52 10.54 8.94 -1.74
C ASP A 52 10.84 7.54 -1.22
N GLU A 53 9.97 7.00 -0.35
CA GLU A 53 10.06 5.61 0.11
C GLU A 53 9.80 4.63 -1.04
N VAL A 54 8.86 4.95 -1.94
CA VAL A 54 8.60 4.17 -3.16
C VAL A 54 9.83 4.18 -4.08
N ALA A 55 10.42 5.35 -4.33
CA ALA A 55 11.60 5.50 -5.17
C ALA A 55 12.80 4.71 -4.61
N LYS A 56 12.98 4.72 -3.29
CA LYS A 56 14.01 3.92 -2.63
C LYS A 56 13.76 2.41 -2.80
N ALA A 57 12.53 1.96 -2.59
CA ALA A 57 12.18 0.55 -2.77
C ALA A 57 12.38 0.08 -4.21
N LEU A 58 12.01 0.91 -5.19
CA LEU A 58 12.29 0.65 -6.60
C LEU A 58 13.80 0.50 -6.83
N LEU A 59 14.61 1.42 -6.31
CA LEU A 59 16.07 1.36 -6.46
C LEU A 59 16.66 0.06 -5.87
N ASP A 60 16.22 -0.33 -4.67
CA ASP A 60 16.65 -1.57 -4.03
C ASP A 60 16.25 -2.79 -4.88
N LEU A 61 15.03 -2.79 -5.44
CA LEU A 61 14.56 -3.84 -6.35
C LEU A 61 15.33 -3.88 -7.67
N SER A 62 15.68 -2.74 -8.25
CA SER A 62 16.48 -2.70 -9.49
C SER A 62 17.89 -3.27 -9.31
N CYS A 63 18.45 -3.15 -8.10
CA CYS A 63 19.71 -3.80 -7.77
C CYS A 63 19.58 -5.33 -7.76
N ALA A 64 18.43 -5.86 -7.32
CA ALA A 64 18.15 -7.29 -7.30
C ALA A 64 17.80 -7.85 -8.70
N TYR A 65 17.12 -7.04 -9.52
CA TYR A 65 16.65 -7.43 -10.86
C TYR A 65 17.30 -6.57 -11.95
N GLN A 66 18.62 -6.65 -12.07
CA GLN A 66 19.39 -5.80 -12.97
C GLN A 66 18.94 -5.92 -14.43
N GLY A 67 18.77 -4.75 -15.08
CA GLY A 67 18.40 -4.66 -16.49
C GLY A 67 16.91 -4.85 -16.78
N GLN A 68 16.09 -5.14 -15.76
CA GLN A 68 14.65 -5.26 -15.89
C GLN A 68 13.96 -3.96 -15.49
N THR A 69 12.88 -3.62 -16.18
CA THR A 69 12.04 -2.46 -15.83
C THR A 69 11.11 -2.83 -14.68
N ILE A 70 11.04 -1.99 -13.65
CA ILE A 70 10.19 -2.18 -12.47
C ILE A 70 9.27 -0.99 -12.32
N ARG A 71 7.99 -1.24 -12.04
CA ARG A 71 7.00 -0.18 -11.78
C ARG A 71 6.33 -0.34 -10.42
N ALA A 72 5.99 0.79 -9.82
CA ALA A 72 5.20 0.88 -8.60
C ALA A 72 3.78 1.35 -8.95
N ILE A 73 2.77 0.63 -8.46
CA ILE A 73 1.36 0.94 -8.66
C ILE A 73 0.72 1.18 -7.29
N ASP A 74 0.08 2.33 -7.11
CA ASP A 74 -0.78 2.57 -5.96
C ASP A 74 -2.06 1.74 -6.14
N MET A 75 -2.28 0.78 -5.25
CA MET A 75 -3.43 -0.11 -5.29
C MET A 75 -4.74 0.58 -4.92
N THR A 76 -4.67 1.72 -4.22
CA THR A 76 -5.84 2.53 -3.86
C THR A 76 -6.41 3.22 -5.09
N THR A 77 -5.53 3.82 -5.90
CA THR A 77 -5.93 4.59 -7.09
C THR A 77 -5.82 3.80 -8.40
N GLY A 78 -5.12 2.67 -8.39
CA GLY A 78 -4.77 1.88 -9.57
C GLY A 78 -3.76 2.55 -10.51
N ARG A 79 -3.10 3.63 -10.06
CA ARG A 79 -2.21 4.45 -10.89
C ARG A 79 -0.75 4.05 -10.70
N ILE A 80 0.03 4.18 -11.79
CA ILE A 80 1.48 4.09 -11.69
C ILE A 80 1.98 5.32 -10.92
N VAL A 81 2.73 5.06 -9.86
CA VAL A 81 3.35 6.08 -9.02
C VAL A 81 4.72 6.44 -9.57
N ASP A 82 5.52 5.43 -9.89
CA ASP A 82 6.88 5.59 -10.41
C ASP A 82 7.35 4.32 -11.16
N MET A 83 8.43 4.42 -11.93
CA MET A 83 9.00 3.34 -12.74
C MET A 83 10.47 3.58 -13.05
N ILE A 84 11.31 2.54 -12.95
CA ILE A 84 12.74 2.58 -13.26
C ILE A 84 13.20 1.41 -14.14
#